data_AF-A0AAV1YZ25-F1
#
_entry.id   AF-A0AAV1YZ25-F1
#
_cell.length_a   1.000
_cell.length_b   1.000
_cell.length_c   1.000
_cell.angle_alpha   90.00
_cell.angle_beta   90.00
_cell.angle_gamma   90.00
#
_symmetry.space_group_name_H-M   'P 1'
#
loop_
_entity.id
_entity.type
_entity.pdbx_description
1 polymer ?
#
loop_
_entity_poly.entity_id
_entity_poly.type
_entity_poly.pdbx_seq_one_letter_code
_entity_poly.pdbx_strand_id
1 'polypeptide(L)'
;MSKFLAPLELTLAIIKPDVCRNPYTLQLIREIIMERNFYFVGTKITQLSKVEAEKFYSEHKNKFFYNRLVTFMSSGLMSAHILAKENAIKDWRSLMGPTHVFKAQFEAPDSVRAKFGLTDTRNAVHGSDSPDTARREIAFFFPEFSLEEFYKYHEEAFRNNEVTFDPERWVHRIRDAKAQKI
;
A
#
# COMPACT_ATOMS: atom_id res chain seq x y z
N MET A 1 26.72 3.47 -21.09
CA MET A 1 26.85 3.15 -19.65
C MET A 1 25.53 2.57 -19.19
N SER A 2 25.49 1.27 -18.89
CA SER A 2 24.33 0.64 -18.25
C SER A 2 24.12 1.31 -16.88
N LYS A 3 22.99 1.99 -16.70
CA LYS A 3 22.61 2.56 -15.40
C LYS A 3 22.17 1.34 -14.58
N PHE A 4 22.99 0.88 -13.64
CA PHE A 4 22.55 -0.12 -12.68
C PHE A 4 21.41 0.48 -11.85
N LEU A 5 20.18 0.16 -12.20
CA LEU A 5 19.01 0.50 -11.40
C LEU A 5 19.05 -0.36 -10.14
N ALA A 6 18.89 0.27 -8.97
CA ALA A 6 18.86 -0.44 -7.70
C ALA A 6 17.62 -1.34 -7.59
N PRO A 7 17.69 -2.45 -6.83
CA PRO A 7 16.58 -3.39 -6.70
C PRO A 7 15.37 -2.73 -6.05
N LEU A 8 14.17 -3.17 -6.45
CA LEU A 8 12.91 -2.67 -5.89
C LEU A 8 12.65 -3.24 -4.50
N GLU A 9 12.13 -2.41 -3.61
CA GLU A 9 11.57 -2.78 -2.32
C GLU A 9 10.05 -2.96 -2.43
N LEU A 10 9.48 -3.90 -1.68
CA LEU A 10 8.04 -4.08 -1.55
C LEU A 10 7.53 -3.55 -0.20
N THR A 11 6.38 -2.89 -0.21
CA THR A 11 5.64 -2.49 1.01
C THR A 11 4.17 -2.86 0.89
N LEU A 12 3.51 -3.13 2.03
CA LEU A 12 2.06 -3.09 2.07
C LEU A 12 1.59 -1.64 2.17
N ALA A 13 0.55 -1.30 1.41
CA ALA A 13 -0.24 -0.10 1.59
C ALA A 13 -1.72 -0.48 1.77
N ILE A 14 -2.36 0.09 2.77
CA ILE A 14 -3.80 -0.07 2.99
C ILE A 14 -4.45 1.31 2.93
N ILE A 15 -5.49 1.45 2.13
CA ILE A 15 -6.43 2.57 2.17
C ILE A 15 -7.62 2.12 3.02
N LYS A 16 -7.88 2.84 4.10
CA LYS A 16 -8.73 2.41 5.22
C LYS A 16 -10.23 2.62 4.93
N PRO A 17 -11.13 2.03 5.74
CA PRO A 17 -12.57 2.08 5.48
C PRO A 17 -13.21 3.48 5.43
N ASP A 18 -12.65 4.45 6.14
CA ASP A 18 -13.08 5.86 6.10
C ASP A 18 -12.92 6.49 4.72
N VAL A 19 -11.88 6.09 3.98
CA VAL A 19 -11.66 6.53 2.59
C VAL A 19 -12.33 5.61 1.59
N CYS A 20 -12.24 4.29 1.75
CA CYS A 20 -12.75 3.33 0.77
C CYS A 20 -14.26 3.41 0.53
N ARG A 21 -15.03 3.93 1.50
CA ARG A 21 -16.46 4.23 1.31
C ARG A 21 -16.75 5.34 0.30
N ASN A 22 -15.75 6.13 -0.08
CA ASN A 22 -15.84 7.16 -1.12
C ASN A 22 -14.96 6.73 -2.31
N PRO A 23 -15.55 6.21 -3.40
CA PRO A 23 -14.80 5.74 -4.56
C PRO A 23 -13.90 6.82 -5.20
N TYR A 24 -14.33 8.08 -5.19
CA TYR A 24 -13.55 9.18 -5.73
C TYR A 24 -12.30 9.45 -4.89
N THR A 25 -12.42 9.49 -3.57
CA THR A 25 -11.26 9.66 -2.68
C THR A 25 -10.31 8.47 -2.75
N LEU A 26 -10.84 7.24 -2.85
CA LEU A 26 -10.04 6.04 -3.07
C LEU A 26 -9.22 6.14 -4.36
N GLN A 27 -9.85 6.54 -5.47
CA GLN A 27 -9.18 6.73 -6.74
C GLN A 27 -8.11 7.82 -6.67
N LEU A 28 -8.41 8.96 -6.04
CA LEU A 28 -7.46 10.06 -5.90
C LEU A 28 -6.19 9.66 -5.13
N ILE A 29 -6.31 8.92 -4.02
CA ILE A 29 -5.12 8.43 -3.30
C ILE A 29 -4.30 7.47 -4.16
N ARG A 30 -4.97 6.60 -4.90
CA ARG A 30 -4.33 5.66 -5.83
C ARG A 30 -3.58 6.37 -6.97
N GLU A 31 -4.14 7.44 -7.51
CA GLU A 31 -3.50 8.31 -8.51
C GLU A 31 -2.27 9.01 -7.92
N ILE A 32 -2.38 9.57 -6.71
CA ILE A 32 -1.25 10.17 -5.98
C ILE A 32 -0.11 9.15 -5.79
N ILE A 33 -0.42 7.89 -5.49
CA ILE A 33 0.58 6.82 -5.39
C ILE A 33 1.25 6.57 -6.75
N MET A 34 0.50 6.48 -7.84
CA MET A 34 1.07 6.31 -9.19
C MET A 34 1.95 7.49 -9.60
N GLU A 35 1.53 8.73 -9.35
CA GLU A 35 2.31 9.95 -9.62
C GLU A 35 3.64 10.00 -8.85
N ARG A 36 3.76 9.22 -7.77
CA ARG A 36 5.01 9.07 -7.00
C ARG A 36 5.87 7.88 -7.46
N ASN A 37 5.58 7.36 -8.65
CA ASN A 37 6.30 6.29 -9.33
C ASN A 37 6.34 4.97 -8.55
N PHE A 38 5.25 4.66 -7.86
CA PHE A 38 5.04 3.32 -7.30
C PHE A 38 4.40 2.42 -8.33
N TYR A 39 4.90 1.20 -8.43
CA TYR A 39 4.20 0.13 -9.12
C TYR A 39 3.22 -0.56 -8.17
N PHE A 40 1.99 -0.73 -8.62
CA PHE A 40 1.03 -1.63 -7.97
C PHE A 40 1.30 -3.07 -8.43
N VAL A 41 1.84 -3.94 -7.57
CA VAL A 41 2.15 -5.34 -7.88
C VAL A 41 0.96 -6.27 -7.59
N GLY A 42 0.18 -5.93 -6.58
CA GLY A 42 -1.04 -6.64 -6.21
C GLY A 42 -2.04 -5.67 -5.62
N THR A 43 -3.32 -5.87 -5.91
CA THR A 43 -4.42 -5.03 -5.41
C THR A 43 -5.60 -5.91 -5.07
N LYS A 44 -6.26 -5.65 -3.93
CA LYS A 44 -7.58 -6.20 -3.65
C LYS A 44 -8.42 -5.26 -2.77
N ILE A 45 -9.73 -5.30 -2.99
CA ILE A 45 -10.73 -4.77 -2.04
C ILE A 45 -11.13 -5.90 -1.11
N THR A 46 -11.11 -5.67 0.20
CA THR A 46 -11.43 -6.68 1.20
C THR A 46 -12.01 -6.05 2.46
N GLN A 47 -12.62 -6.84 3.33
CA GLN A 47 -13.08 -6.39 4.64
C GLN A 47 -12.58 -7.39 5.68
N LEU A 48 -11.90 -6.88 6.71
CA LEU A 48 -11.49 -7.71 7.83
C LEU A 48 -12.68 -7.96 8.75
N SER A 49 -12.85 -9.19 9.19
CA SER A 49 -13.58 -9.48 10.41
C SER A 49 -12.86 -8.85 11.61
N LYS A 50 -13.58 -8.73 12.73
CA LYS A 50 -12.97 -8.24 13.98
C LYS A 50 -11.78 -9.11 14.41
N VAL A 51 -11.90 -10.43 14.29
CA VAL A 51 -10.83 -11.39 14.67
C VAL A 51 -9.60 -11.22 13.79
N GLU A 52 -9.77 -11.02 12.48
CA GLU A 52 -8.65 -10.74 11.57
C GLU A 52 -7.98 -9.41 11.87
N ALA A 53 -8.75 -8.36 12.18
CA ALA A 53 -8.21 -7.07 12.59
C ALA A 53 -7.42 -7.17 13.91
N GLU A 54 -7.90 -7.95 14.89
CA GLU A 54 -7.17 -8.22 16.14
C GLU A 54 -5.85 -8.96 15.89
N LYS A 55 -5.87 -9.96 15.00
CA LYS A 55 -4.66 -10.70 14.60
C LYS A 55 -3.65 -9.76 13.93
N PHE A 56 -4.10 -8.95 12.98
CA PHE A 56 -3.26 -8.02 12.24
C PHE A 56 -2.63 -6.95 13.14
N TYR A 57 -3.39 -6.37 14.08
CA TYR A 57 -2.91 -5.32 14.98
C TYR A 57 -2.43 -5.82 16.35
N SER A 58 -2.09 -7.12 16.47
CA SER A 58 -1.75 -7.75 17.75
C SER A 58 -0.58 -7.07 18.49
N GLU A 59 0.37 -6.48 17.78
CA GLU A 59 1.48 -5.68 18.34
C GLU A 59 1.00 -4.44 19.14
N HIS A 60 -0.26 -4.03 18.93
CA HIS A 60 -0.88 -2.90 19.63
C HIS A 60 -1.85 -3.30 20.74
N LYS A 61 -2.01 -4.59 21.04
CA LYS A 61 -3.04 -5.11 21.99
C LYS A 61 -3.09 -4.39 23.34
N ASN A 62 -1.95 -3.92 23.84
CA ASN A 62 -1.85 -3.24 25.14
C ASN A 62 -1.93 -1.71 25.05
N LYS A 63 -2.23 -1.14 23.88
CA LYS A 63 -2.35 0.31 23.68
C LYS A 63 -3.79 0.76 23.93
N PHE A 64 -3.96 1.93 24.55
CA PHE A 64 -5.29 2.48 24.89
C PHE A 64 -6.24 2.64 23.68
N PHE A 65 -5.68 2.81 22.47
CA PHE A 65 -6.44 2.97 21.23
C PHE A 65 -6.78 1.65 20.52
N TYR A 66 -6.28 0.50 21.00
CA TYR A 66 -6.36 -0.79 20.29
C TYR A 66 -7.79 -1.19 19.91
N ASN A 67 -8.71 -1.17 20.88
CA ASN A 67 -10.10 -1.57 20.64
C ASN A 67 -10.79 -0.67 19.59
N ARG A 68 -10.49 0.64 19.62
CA ARG A 68 -10.99 1.59 18.61
C ARG A 68 -10.40 1.30 17.24
N LEU A 69 -9.10 1.02 17.16
CA LEU A 69 -8.41 0.67 15.92
C LEU A 69 -8.99 -0.59 15.29
N VAL A 70 -9.10 -1.67 16.05
CA VAL A 70 -9.67 -2.95 15.60
C VAL A 70 -11.10 -2.76 15.10
N THR A 71 -11.95 -2.12 15.92
CA THR A 71 -13.37 -1.90 15.58
C THR A 71 -13.51 -1.10 14.28
N PHE A 72 -12.68 -0.07 14.11
CA PHE A 72 -12.67 0.73 12.90
C PHE A 72 -12.18 -0.04 11.68
N MET A 73 -11.09 -0.79 11.80
CA MET A 73 -10.53 -1.54 10.68
C MET A 73 -11.43 -2.70 10.23
N SER A 74 -12.31 -3.20 11.11
CA SER A 74 -13.35 -4.18 10.75
C SER A 74 -14.69 -3.56 10.31
N SER A 75 -14.82 -2.23 10.23
CA SER A 75 -16.12 -1.57 10.03
C SER A 75 -16.59 -1.50 8.57
N GLY A 76 -15.79 -1.97 7.61
CA GLY A 76 -16.15 -1.92 6.20
C GLY A 76 -15.01 -2.30 5.27
N LEU A 77 -15.24 -2.12 3.97
CA LEU A 77 -14.25 -2.41 2.93
C LEU A 77 -13.03 -1.51 3.05
N MET A 78 -11.86 -2.08 2.79
CA MET A 78 -10.58 -1.42 2.64
C MET A 78 -9.93 -1.86 1.32
N SER A 79 -8.96 -1.10 0.85
CA SER A 79 -8.17 -1.44 -0.32
C SER A 79 -6.73 -1.74 0.10
N ALA A 80 -6.30 -2.99 -0.10
CA ALA A 80 -4.93 -3.43 0.16
C ALA A 80 -4.14 -3.47 -1.14
N HIS A 81 -2.90 -3.02 -1.08
CA HIS A 81 -1.99 -2.93 -2.22
C HIS A 81 -0.59 -3.41 -1.83
N ILE A 82 0.03 -4.19 -2.71
CA ILE A 82 1.48 -4.44 -2.70
C ILE A 82 2.09 -3.39 -3.61
N LEU A 83 2.91 -2.50 -3.07
CA LEU A 83 3.59 -1.46 -3.84
C LEU A 83 5.07 -1.80 -4.00
N ALA A 84 5.63 -1.57 -5.19
CA ALA A 84 7.04 -1.73 -5.49
C ALA A 84 7.70 -0.41 -5.92
N LYS A 85 8.89 -0.14 -5.37
CA LYS A 85 9.77 1.00 -5.69
C LYS A 85 11.12 0.79 -5.00
N GLU A 86 12.21 1.34 -5.52
CA GLU A 86 13.57 1.24 -4.92
C GLU A 86 13.61 1.49 -3.39
N ASN A 87 12.87 2.49 -2.89
CA ASN A 87 12.78 2.82 -1.46
C ASN A 87 11.31 2.79 -0.97
N ALA A 88 10.55 1.77 -1.39
CA ALA A 88 9.10 1.75 -1.27
C ALA A 88 8.58 2.01 0.14
N ILE A 89 9.18 1.42 1.18
CA ILE A 89 8.73 1.57 2.57
C ILE A 89 8.94 3.02 3.02
N LYS A 90 10.16 3.53 2.85
CA LYS A 90 10.50 4.90 3.24
C LYS A 90 9.65 5.93 2.50
N ASP A 91 9.55 5.78 1.18
CA ASP A 91 8.82 6.71 0.31
C ASP A 91 7.33 6.65 0.59
N TRP A 92 6.77 5.47 0.84
CA TRP A 92 5.36 5.34 1.18
C TRP A 92 5.06 6.00 2.52
N ARG A 93 5.91 5.80 3.52
CA ARG A 93 5.78 6.48 4.82
C ARG A 93 5.89 8.00 4.70
N SER A 94 6.81 8.49 3.86
CA SER A 94 6.92 9.92 3.57
C SER A 94 5.67 10.46 2.89
N LEU A 95 5.12 9.73 1.93
CA LEU A 95 3.90 10.11 1.21
C LEU A 95 2.67 10.10 2.11
N MET A 96 2.57 9.12 3.03
CA MET A 96 1.51 9.07 4.04
C MET A 96 1.58 10.28 4.98
N GLY A 97 2.78 10.69 5.38
CA GLY A 97 3.02 11.74 6.38
C GLY A 97 2.90 11.25 7.82
N PRO A 98 3.07 12.15 8.81
CA PRO A 98 2.96 11.85 10.24
C PRO A 98 1.66 11.13 10.62
N THR A 99 1.72 10.18 11.57
CA THR A 99 0.55 9.37 11.98
C THR A 99 -0.60 10.22 12.53
N HIS A 100 -0.28 11.27 13.27
CA HIS A 100 -1.26 12.21 13.84
C HIS A 100 -1.64 13.26 12.80
N VAL A 101 -2.94 13.38 12.52
CA VAL A 101 -3.46 14.20 11.40
C VAL A 101 -3.08 15.68 11.58
N PHE A 102 -3.21 16.23 12.78
CA PHE A 102 -2.84 17.63 13.04
C PHE A 102 -1.36 17.89 12.75
N LYS A 103 -0.49 16.94 13.11
CA LYS A 103 0.95 17.01 12.86
C LYS A 103 1.25 16.90 11.37
N ALA A 104 0.54 16.03 10.66
CA ALA A 104 0.64 15.91 9.21
C ALA A 104 0.22 17.21 8.51
N GLN A 105 -0.89 17.83 8.93
CA GLN A 105 -1.35 19.11 8.38
C GLN A 105 -0.33 20.23 8.58
N PHE A 106 0.38 20.24 9.72
CA PHE A 106 1.38 21.26 10.02
C PHE A 106 2.73 21.01 9.32
N GLU A 107 3.27 19.79 9.37
CA GLU A 107 4.63 19.48 8.92
C GLU A 107 4.69 19.02 7.44
N ALA A 108 3.62 18.41 6.94
CA ALA A 108 3.57 17.81 5.60
C ALA A 108 2.16 17.98 5.00
N PRO A 109 1.70 19.22 4.73
CA PRO A 109 0.33 19.52 4.30
C PRO A 109 -0.08 18.81 2.99
N ASP A 110 0.91 18.42 2.18
CA ASP A 110 0.68 17.68 0.94
C ASP A 110 0.56 16.16 1.09
N SER A 111 0.81 15.63 2.29
CA SER A 111 0.74 14.20 2.58
C SER A 111 -0.69 13.67 2.55
N VAL A 112 -0.81 12.36 2.35
CA VAL A 112 -2.13 11.69 2.31
C VAL A 112 -2.89 11.87 3.62
N ARG A 113 -2.21 11.78 4.78
CA ARG A 113 -2.85 11.96 6.09
C ARG A 113 -3.30 13.40 6.33
N ALA A 114 -2.56 14.38 5.82
CA ALA A 114 -2.96 15.78 5.94
C ALA A 114 -4.22 16.09 5.13
N LYS A 115 -4.31 15.55 3.90
CA LYS A 115 -5.40 15.80 2.95
C LYS A 115 -6.68 15.00 3.26
N PHE A 116 -6.53 13.75 3.72
CA PHE A 116 -7.66 12.82 3.81
C PHE A 116 -7.89 12.26 5.22
N GLY A 117 -6.99 12.50 6.16
CA GLY A 117 -7.13 12.04 7.54
C GLY A 117 -8.19 12.86 8.30
N LEU A 118 -8.95 12.17 9.15
CA LEU A 118 -9.97 12.77 10.02
C LEU A 118 -9.54 12.79 11.48
N THR A 119 -8.93 11.71 11.96
CA THR A 119 -8.45 11.55 13.34
C THR A 119 -7.25 10.61 13.37
N ASP A 120 -6.58 10.48 14.51
CA ASP A 120 -5.41 9.59 14.65
C ASP A 120 -5.67 8.13 14.26
N THR A 121 -6.86 7.59 14.58
CA THR A 121 -7.23 6.23 14.17
C THR A 121 -7.77 6.17 12.73
N ARG A 122 -8.47 7.24 12.30
CA ARG A 122 -9.06 7.42 10.96
C ARG A 122 -8.19 8.38 10.15
N ASN A 123 -6.95 7.95 9.92
CA ASN A 123 -5.93 8.74 9.22
C ASN A 123 -5.75 8.26 7.77
N ALA A 124 -6.83 7.80 7.12
CA ALA A 124 -6.88 7.37 5.72
C ALA A 124 -6.07 6.12 5.32
N VAL A 125 -4.83 5.96 5.80
CA VAL A 125 -3.88 4.99 5.24
C VAL A 125 -2.98 4.32 6.29
N HIS A 126 -2.55 3.10 5.99
CA HIS A 126 -1.54 2.31 6.70
C HIS A 126 -0.41 1.89 5.75
N GLY A 127 0.78 1.72 6.30
CA GLY A 127 1.92 1.16 5.60
C GLY A 127 2.92 0.55 6.56
N SER A 128 3.63 -0.46 6.06
CA SER A 128 4.68 -1.15 6.79
C SER A 128 5.80 -0.19 7.23
N ASP A 129 6.56 -0.57 8.24
CA ASP A 129 7.64 0.25 8.82
C ASP A 129 9.04 -0.31 8.59
N SER A 130 9.14 -1.55 8.13
CA SER A 130 10.39 -2.26 7.88
C SER A 130 10.17 -3.40 6.88
N PRO A 131 11.23 -3.94 6.25
CA PRO A 131 11.11 -5.06 5.33
C PRO A 131 10.46 -6.31 5.95
N ASP A 132 10.71 -6.56 7.24
CA ASP A 132 10.13 -7.71 7.94
C ASP A 132 8.64 -7.54 8.23
N THR A 133 8.21 -6.33 8.62
CA THR A 133 6.77 -6.04 8.75
C THR A 133 6.09 -6.07 7.38
N ALA A 134 6.71 -5.53 6.33
CA ALA A 134 6.19 -5.59 4.97
C ALA A 134 5.97 -7.04 4.51
N ARG A 135 6.96 -7.92 4.67
CA ARG A 135 6.83 -9.35 4.33
C ARG A 135 5.67 -10.01 5.07
N ARG A 136 5.59 -9.82 6.38
CA ARG A 136 4.53 -10.41 7.23
C ARG A 136 3.15 -9.89 6.86
N GLU A 137 3.02 -8.58 6.69
CA GLU A 137 1.75 -7.93 6.37
C GLU A 137 1.28 -8.25 4.95
N ILE A 138 2.19 -8.32 3.97
CA ILE A 138 1.88 -8.80 2.61
C ILE A 138 1.39 -10.24 2.67
N ALA A 139 2.08 -11.15 3.36
CA ALA A 139 1.64 -12.55 3.47
C ALA A 139 0.28 -12.70 4.18
N PHE A 140 -0.05 -11.80 5.10
CA PHE A 140 -1.38 -11.78 5.75
C PHE A 140 -2.49 -11.43 4.75
N PHE A 141 -2.28 -10.42 3.91
CA PHE A 141 -3.29 -9.99 2.94
C PHE A 141 -3.24 -10.75 1.62
N PHE A 142 -2.10 -11.23 1.18
CA PHE A 142 -1.92 -11.88 -0.12
C PHE A 142 -1.21 -13.22 0.09
N PRO A 143 -1.89 -14.21 0.72
CA PRO A 143 -1.29 -15.52 0.98
C PRO A 143 -0.89 -16.26 -0.31
N GLU A 144 -1.48 -15.89 -1.44
CA GLU A 144 -1.15 -16.38 -2.78
C GLU A 144 0.08 -15.72 -3.41
N PHE A 145 0.58 -14.61 -2.85
CA PHE A 145 1.69 -13.86 -3.41
C PHE A 145 3.04 -14.33 -2.84
N SER A 146 3.90 -14.85 -3.71
CA SER A 146 5.26 -15.25 -3.35
C SER A 146 6.24 -14.10 -3.57
N LEU A 147 6.82 -13.57 -2.48
CA LEU A 147 7.89 -12.57 -2.58
C LEU A 147 9.12 -13.15 -3.29
N GLU A 148 9.45 -14.42 -3.05
CA GLU A 148 10.60 -15.08 -3.68
C GLU A 148 10.41 -15.14 -5.20
N GLU A 149 9.23 -15.55 -5.68
CA GLU A 149 8.95 -15.58 -7.11
C GLU A 149 8.96 -14.17 -7.71
N PHE A 150 8.42 -13.17 -7.02
CA PHE A 150 8.50 -11.79 -7.46
C PHE A 150 9.94 -11.36 -7.68
N TYR A 151 10.80 -11.52 -6.67
CA TYR A 151 12.20 -11.11 -6.76
C TYR A 151 12.99 -11.90 -7.80
N LYS A 152 12.67 -13.18 -8.00
CA LYS A 152 13.39 -14.07 -8.91
C LYS A 152 12.97 -13.90 -10.36
N TYR A 153 11.69 -13.64 -10.64
CA TYR A 153 11.13 -13.73 -11.99
C TYR A 153 10.45 -12.45 -12.49
N HIS A 154 10.12 -11.50 -11.61
CA HIS A 154 9.29 -10.36 -11.97
C HIS A 154 9.96 -9.00 -11.70
N GLU A 155 10.76 -8.89 -10.64
CA GLU A 155 11.35 -7.62 -10.21
C GLU A 155 12.13 -6.92 -11.32
N GLU A 156 12.91 -7.66 -12.11
CA GLU A 156 13.73 -7.08 -13.17
C GLU A 156 12.88 -6.38 -14.24
N ALA A 157 11.75 -6.98 -14.64
CA ALA A 157 10.85 -6.38 -15.61
C ALA A 157 10.20 -5.09 -15.06
N PHE A 158 9.84 -5.07 -13.77
CA PHE A 158 9.36 -3.86 -13.11
C PHE A 158 10.44 -2.78 -13.07
N ARG A 159 11.66 -3.16 -12.68
CA ARG A 159 12.81 -2.26 -12.59
C ARG A 159 13.18 -1.66 -13.95
N ASN A 160 13.07 -2.44 -15.02
CA ASN A 160 13.31 -2.00 -16.40
C ASN A 160 12.10 -1.31 -17.05
N ASN A 161 11.01 -1.09 -16.30
CA ASN A 161 9.76 -0.48 -16.78
C ASN A 161 9.13 -1.25 -17.98
N GLU A 162 9.30 -2.57 -18.01
CA GLU A 162 8.73 -3.49 -19.00
C GLU A 162 7.33 -3.97 -18.59
N VAL A 163 6.60 -3.09 -17.92
CA VAL A 163 5.26 -3.34 -17.41
C VAL A 163 4.23 -2.41 -18.07
N THR A 164 2.97 -2.80 -17.96
CA THR A 164 1.78 -2.01 -18.33
C THR A 164 0.82 -1.97 -17.16
N PHE A 165 0.20 -0.82 -16.96
CA PHE A 165 -0.81 -0.64 -15.93
C PHE A 165 -2.20 -1.08 -16.44
N ASP A 166 -2.86 -1.94 -15.68
CA ASP A 166 -4.25 -2.35 -15.85
C ASP A 166 -5.12 -1.47 -14.93
N PRO A 167 -5.86 -0.48 -15.47
CA PRO A 167 -6.62 0.47 -14.67
C PRO A 167 -7.90 -0.12 -14.07
N GLU A 168 -8.40 -1.25 -14.57
CA GLU A 168 -9.58 -1.90 -13.99
C GLU A 168 -9.20 -2.66 -12.72
N ARG A 169 -8.07 -3.37 -12.76
CA ARG A 169 -7.57 -4.16 -11.62
C ARG A 169 -6.62 -3.37 -10.72
N TRP A 170 -6.22 -2.18 -11.15
CA TRP A 170 -5.27 -1.32 -10.46
C TRP A 170 -3.95 -2.02 -10.16
N VAL A 171 -3.36 -2.66 -11.18
CA VAL A 171 -2.16 -3.49 -11.06
C VAL A 171 -1.27 -3.34 -12.29
N HIS A 172 0.04 -3.39 -12.10
CA HIS A 172 1.02 -3.47 -13.18
C HIS A 172 1.27 -4.94 -13.53
N ARG A 173 1.31 -5.23 -14.82
CA ARG A 173 1.60 -6.55 -15.38
C ARG A 173 2.80 -6.45 -16.31
N ILE A 174 3.63 -7.48 -16.34
CA ILE A 174 4.73 -7.60 -17.30
C ILE A 174 4.11 -7.60 -18.71
N ARG A 175 4.69 -6.84 -19.63
CA ARG A 175 4.24 -6.78 -21.01
C ARG A 175 4.39 -8.15 -21.65
N ASP A 176 3.32 -8.68 -22.22
CA ASP A 176 3.40 -9.88 -23.03
C ASP A 176 4.23 -9.60 -24.30
N ALA A 177 5.36 -10.29 -24.46
CA ALA A 177 6.21 -10.21 -25.65
C ALA A 177 5.48 -10.61 -26.95
N LYS A 178 4.30 -11.26 -26.85
CA LYS A 178 3.48 -11.69 -27.99
C LYS A 178 2.54 -10.61 -28.54
N ALA A 179 2.32 -9.50 -27.82
CA ALA A 179 1.41 -8.44 -28.26
C ALA A 179 2.04 -7.44 -29.25
N GLN A 180 3.34 -7.60 -29.58
CA GLN A 180 4.08 -6.71 -30.50
C GLN A 180 4.20 -7.26 -31.93
N LYS A 181 3.49 -8.34 -32.29
CA LYS A 181 3.41 -8.84 -33.66
C LYS A 181 2.00 -8.61 -34.24
N ILE A 182 1.69 -7.35 -34.54
CA ILE A 182 0.63 -6.97 -35.49
C ILE A 182 1.22 -5.88 -36.39
#